data_AF-A0A2N2ZCS6-F1
#
_entry.id   AF-A0A2N2ZCS6-F1
#
_cell.length_a   1.000
_cell.length_b   1.000
_cell.length_c   1.000
_cell.angle_alpha   90.00
_cell.angle_beta   90.00
_cell.angle_gamma   90.00
#
_symmetry.space_group_name_H-M   'P 1'
#
loop_
_entity.id
_entity.type
_entity.pdbx_description
1 polymer ?
#
loop_
_entity_poly.entity_id
_entity_poly.type
_entity_poly.pdbx_seq_one_letter_code
_entity_poly.pdbx_strand_id
1 'polypeptide(L)'
;MKTNLAKLSIGLLIFLFGLTLNSFAQEASIEQSRLNGKVGQARLNDKVGQAYTDFYKYPREKIVVQLNKTVFLSGESVWFQAYLIEPKTGKPSNISANVYAGIFDENGKLIKHKLLFAENGIAGGSFAIDSTFAGHEFILKMFTR
;
A
#
# COMPACT_ATOMS: atom_id res chain seq x y z
N MET A 1 -51.26 -53.47 -49.97
CA MET A 1 -51.28 -53.74 -48.52
C MET A 1 -50.99 -52.42 -47.79
N LYS A 2 -51.97 -51.80 -47.13
CA LYS A 2 -51.76 -50.54 -46.39
C LYS A 2 -50.97 -50.84 -45.11
N THR A 3 -49.74 -50.37 -44.99
CA THR A 3 -48.99 -50.37 -43.73
C THR A 3 -49.20 -49.04 -43.02
N ASN A 4 -49.73 -49.11 -41.80
CA ASN A 4 -49.89 -47.97 -40.90
C ASN A 4 -48.50 -47.49 -40.48
N LEU A 5 -47.94 -46.51 -41.20
CA LEU A 5 -46.88 -45.68 -40.63
C LEU A 5 -47.50 -44.88 -39.49
N ALA A 6 -46.99 -45.13 -38.28
CA ALA A 6 -47.30 -44.40 -37.07
C ALA A 6 -47.30 -42.91 -37.37
N LYS A 7 -48.46 -42.25 -37.19
CA LYS A 7 -48.55 -40.80 -37.14
C LYS A 7 -47.80 -40.34 -35.90
N LEU A 8 -46.47 -40.20 -36.00
CA LEU A 8 -45.70 -39.40 -35.07
C LEU A 8 -46.19 -37.97 -35.27
N SER A 9 -47.06 -37.52 -34.37
CA SER A 9 -47.67 -36.20 -34.43
C SER A 9 -46.56 -35.15 -34.53
N ILE A 10 -46.62 -34.30 -35.54
CA ILE A 10 -45.71 -33.16 -35.78
C ILE A 10 -45.52 -32.30 -34.51
N GLY A 11 -46.50 -32.32 -33.58
CA GLY A 11 -46.37 -31.70 -32.27
C GLY A 11 -45.25 -32.26 -31.37
N LEU A 12 -44.93 -33.56 -31.44
CA LEU A 12 -43.89 -34.18 -30.60
C LEU A 12 -42.48 -33.80 -31.08
N LEU A 13 -42.28 -33.67 -32.39
CA LEU A 13 -40.98 -33.28 -32.98
C LEU A 13 -40.68 -31.79 -32.73
N ILE A 14 -41.71 -30.92 -32.82
CA ILE A 14 -41.59 -29.48 -32.50
C ILE A 14 -41.31 -29.28 -31.00
N PHE A 15 -41.91 -30.10 -30.13
CA PHE A 15 -41.68 -30.01 -28.68
C PHE A 15 -40.25 -30.44 -28.29
N LEU A 16 -39.72 -31.51 -28.88
CA LEU A 16 -38.33 -31.94 -28.69
C LEU A 16 -37.33 -30.89 -29.20
N PHE A 17 -37.58 -30.28 -30.37
CA PHE A 17 -36.70 -29.23 -30.91
C PHE A 17 -36.71 -27.96 -30.05
N GLY A 18 -37.89 -27.54 -29.58
CA GLY A 18 -38.04 -26.40 -28.68
C GLY A 18 -37.32 -26.56 -27.34
N LEU A 19 -37.29 -27.78 -26.77
CA LEU A 19 -36.53 -28.07 -25.56
C LEU A 19 -35.01 -27.95 -25.77
N THR A 20 -34.49 -28.42 -26.91
CA THR A 20 -33.05 -28.34 -27.21
C THR A 20 -32.56 -26.92 -27.50
N LEU A 21 -33.39 -26.07 -28.13
CA LEU A 21 -33.06 -24.67 -28.41
C LEU A 21 -32.97 -23.83 -27.12
N ASN A 22 -33.86 -24.09 -26.16
CA ASN A 22 -33.82 -23.41 -24.86
C ASN A 22 -32.55 -23.76 -24.06
N SER A 23 -32.12 -25.03 -24.06
CA SER A 23 -30.89 -25.45 -23.38
C SER A 23 -29.63 -24.83 -24.02
N PHE A 24 -29.58 -24.75 -25.35
CA PHE A 24 -28.43 -24.15 -26.05
C PHE A 24 -28.31 -22.64 -25.79
N ALA A 25 -29.44 -21.92 -25.78
CA ALA A 25 -29.46 -20.50 -25.44
C ALA A 25 -28.96 -20.24 -24.00
N GLN A 26 -29.31 -21.13 -23.06
CA GLN A 26 -28.86 -21.05 -21.68
C GLN A 26 -27.34 -21.27 -21.56
N GLU A 27 -26.77 -22.28 -22.23
CA GLU A 27 -25.33 -22.56 -22.19
C GLU A 27 -24.48 -21.42 -22.79
N ALA A 28 -24.93 -20.82 -23.89
CA ALA A 28 -24.26 -19.68 -24.51
C ALA A 28 -24.21 -18.45 -23.57
N SER A 29 -25.30 -18.17 -22.86
CA SER A 29 -25.36 -17.07 -21.88
C SER A 29 -24.48 -17.33 -20.65
N ILE A 30 -24.40 -18.60 -20.21
CA ILE A 30 -23.53 -19.03 -19.11
C ILE A 30 -22.05 -18.90 -19.50
N GLU A 31 -21.65 -19.30 -20.71
CA GLU A 31 -20.27 -19.20 -21.15
C GLU A 31 -19.82 -17.75 -21.37
N GLN A 32 -20.69 -16.87 -21.89
CA GLN A 32 -20.42 -15.44 -21.94
C GLN A 32 -20.25 -14.84 -20.54
N SER A 33 -21.04 -15.27 -19.56
CA SER A 33 -20.90 -14.84 -18.17
C SER A 33 -19.57 -15.35 -17.55
N ARG A 34 -19.15 -16.57 -17.87
CA ARG A 34 -17.85 -17.15 -17.45
C ARG A 34 -16.67 -16.42 -18.06
N LEU A 35 -16.75 -16.07 -19.35
CA LEU A 35 -15.73 -15.27 -20.05
C LEU A 35 -15.65 -13.85 -19.49
N ASN A 36 -16.79 -13.19 -19.23
CA ASN A 36 -16.83 -11.87 -18.60
C ASN A 36 -16.26 -11.89 -17.18
N GLY A 37 -16.52 -12.95 -16.39
CA GLY A 37 -15.91 -13.14 -15.07
C GLY A 37 -14.38 -13.33 -15.12
N LYS A 38 -13.87 -14.10 -16.08
CA LYS A 38 -12.42 -14.28 -16.31
C LYS A 38 -11.73 -12.99 -16.77
N VAL A 39 -12.35 -12.24 -17.69
CA VAL A 39 -11.85 -10.94 -18.16
C VAL A 39 -11.92 -9.90 -17.05
N GLY A 40 -12.94 -9.93 -16.19
CA GLY A 40 -13.03 -9.10 -15.00
C GLY A 40 -11.89 -9.37 -14.02
N GLN A 41 -11.63 -10.64 -13.72
CA GLN A 41 -10.53 -11.03 -12.83
C GLN A 41 -9.15 -10.67 -13.41
N ALA A 42 -8.93 -10.88 -14.71
CA ALA A 42 -7.70 -10.50 -15.40
C ALA A 42 -7.47 -8.98 -15.32
N ARG A 43 -8.49 -8.17 -15.59
CA ARG A 43 -8.41 -6.69 -15.49
C ARG A 43 -8.17 -6.20 -14.06
N LEU A 44 -8.72 -6.88 -13.06
CA LEU A 44 -8.44 -6.57 -11.65
C LEU A 44 -6.98 -6.88 -11.30
N ASN A 45 -6.47 -8.04 -11.75
CA ASN A 45 -5.07 -8.42 -11.55
C ASN A 45 -4.11 -7.45 -12.25
N ASP A 46 -4.45 -6.98 -13.46
CA ASP A 46 -3.67 -5.97 -14.19
C ASP A 46 -3.65 -4.62 -13.47
N LYS A 47 -4.80 -4.16 -12.95
CA LYS A 47 -4.89 -2.93 -12.15
C LYS A 47 -4.10 -3.01 -10.85
N VAL A 48 -4.17 -4.14 -10.15
CA VAL A 48 -3.40 -4.38 -8.92
C VAL A 48 -1.90 -4.45 -9.23
N GLY A 49 -1.51 -5.11 -10.31
CA GLY A 49 -0.11 -5.17 -10.76
C GLY A 49 0.44 -3.81 -11.17
N GLN A 50 -0.36 -3.00 -11.87
CA GLN A 50 0.00 -1.62 -12.22
C GLN A 50 0.14 -0.74 -10.97
N ALA A 51 -0.83 -0.77 -10.06
CA ALA A 51 -0.77 -0.03 -8.80
C ALA A 51 0.45 -0.42 -7.95
N TYR A 52 0.80 -1.70 -7.91
CA TYR A 52 2.02 -2.18 -7.25
C TYR A 52 3.28 -1.62 -7.92
N THR A 53 3.35 -1.67 -9.24
CA THR A 53 4.50 -1.15 -10.01
C THR A 53 4.66 0.36 -9.80
N ASP A 54 3.56 1.11 -9.86
CA ASP A 54 3.54 2.56 -9.62
C ASP A 54 3.95 2.91 -8.19
N PHE A 55 3.56 2.12 -7.19
CA PHE A 55 3.93 2.31 -5.79
C PHE A 55 5.45 2.21 -5.54
N TYR A 56 6.19 1.46 -6.37
CA TYR A 56 7.65 1.31 -6.29
C TYR A 56 8.42 2.09 -7.37
N LYS A 57 7.72 2.89 -8.17
CA LYS A 57 8.27 3.69 -9.27
C LYS A 57 9.16 4.84 -8.78
N TYR A 58 8.81 5.45 -7.65
CA TYR A 58 9.59 6.54 -7.06
C TYR A 58 10.61 6.01 -6.05
N PRO A 59 11.83 6.56 -6.05
CA PRO A 59 12.82 6.22 -5.05
C PRO A 59 12.28 6.62 -3.68
N ARG A 60 12.33 5.68 -2.73
CA ARG A 60 11.83 5.88 -1.37
C ARG A 60 12.98 6.02 -0.40
N GLU A 61 12.70 6.70 0.68
CA GLU A 61 13.62 6.91 1.77
C GLU A 61 12.97 6.46 3.07
N LYS A 62 13.76 5.77 3.90
CA LYS A 62 13.40 5.43 5.27
C LYS A 62 14.36 6.13 6.21
N ILE A 63 13.84 6.80 7.22
CA ILE A 63 14.65 7.42 8.27
C ILE A 63 14.75 6.44 9.45
N VAL A 64 15.96 6.13 9.87
CA VAL A 64 16.26 5.40 11.11
C VAL A 64 16.95 6.37 12.06
N VAL A 65 16.48 6.44 13.29
CA VAL A 65 17.02 7.37 14.30
C VAL A 65 17.62 6.58 15.44
N GLN A 66 18.85 6.93 15.80
CA GLN A 66 19.54 6.42 16.97
C GLN A 66 19.71 7.56 17.98
N LEU A 67 19.42 7.25 19.25
CA LEU A 67 19.66 8.13 20.39
C LEU A 67 20.89 7.67 21.17
N ASN A 68 21.54 8.58 21.88
CA ASN A 68 22.63 8.24 22.79
C ASN A 68 22.15 7.49 24.04
N LYS A 69 20.92 7.74 24.50
CA LYS A 69 20.29 7.12 25.68
C LYS A 69 18.78 6.98 25.47
N THR A 70 18.12 6.24 26.36
CA THR A 70 16.66 6.06 26.37
C THR A 70 15.97 6.89 27.46
N VAL A 71 16.69 7.28 28.52
CA VAL A 71 16.17 8.10 29.63
C VAL A 71 17.14 9.25 29.86
N PHE A 72 16.58 10.43 30.10
CA PHE A 72 17.34 11.68 30.22
C PHE A 72 16.88 12.48 31.44
N LEU A 73 17.81 13.23 32.02
CA LEU A 73 17.56 14.15 33.13
C LEU A 73 17.48 15.61 32.66
N SER A 74 16.80 16.45 33.43
CA SER A 74 16.79 17.90 33.19
C SER A 74 18.21 18.47 33.18
N GLY A 75 18.50 19.34 32.21
CA GLY A 75 19.83 19.89 31.97
C GLY A 75 20.72 19.05 31.06
N GLU A 76 20.36 17.79 30.74
CA GLU A 76 21.06 17.01 29.74
C GLU A 76 20.71 17.43 28.30
N SER A 77 21.43 16.87 27.34
CA SER A 77 21.10 16.96 25.92
C SER A 77 20.75 15.58 25.35
N VAL A 78 19.64 15.51 24.62
CA VAL A 78 19.26 14.36 23.80
C VAL A 78 20.08 14.43 22.52
N TRP A 79 21.08 13.57 22.38
CA TRP A 79 21.90 13.48 21.17
C TRP A 79 21.34 12.40 20.26
N PHE A 80 21.32 12.68 18.97
CA PHE A 80 20.74 11.78 18.00
C PHE A 80 21.47 11.80 16.66
N GLN A 81 21.37 10.69 15.95
CA GLN A 81 21.82 10.53 14.58
C GLN A 81 20.72 9.88 13.76
N ALA A 82 20.41 10.48 12.62
CA ALA A 82 19.44 10.02 11.66
C ALA A 82 20.17 9.47 10.42
N TYR A 83 19.68 8.34 9.94
CA TYR A 83 20.19 7.66 8.76
C TYR A 83 19.06 7.57 7.74
N LEU A 84 19.26 8.18 6.59
CA LEU A 84 18.36 8.14 5.44
C LEU A 84 18.79 6.93 4.62
N ILE A 85 17.90 5.96 4.45
CA ILE A 85 18.22 4.66 3.87
C ILE A 85 17.29 4.41 2.68
N GLU A 86 17.86 3.96 1.56
CA GLU A 86 17.09 3.43 0.45
C GLU A 86 16.58 2.01 0.83
N PRO A 87 15.26 1.76 0.92
CA PRO A 87 14.75 0.48 1.39
C PRO A 87 15.10 -0.72 0.52
N LYS A 88 15.37 -0.52 -0.78
CA LYS A 88 15.68 -1.59 -1.73
C LYS A 88 17.11 -2.10 -1.58
N THR A 89 18.07 -1.21 -1.31
CA THR A 89 19.50 -1.54 -1.26
C THR A 89 20.06 -1.54 0.16
N GLY A 90 19.37 -0.94 1.12
CA GLY A 90 19.87 -0.73 2.48
C GLY A 90 21.00 0.29 2.57
N LYS A 91 21.33 0.99 1.48
CA LYS A 91 22.41 1.97 1.42
C LYS A 91 21.93 3.35 1.85
N PRO A 92 22.86 4.25 2.26
CA PRO A 92 22.52 5.65 2.50
C PRO A 92 21.84 6.28 1.29
N SER A 93 20.73 6.95 1.53
CA SER A 93 19.96 7.70 0.54
C SER A 93 20.45 9.15 0.50
N ASN A 94 20.71 9.64 -0.72
CA ASN A 94 21.06 11.04 -0.98
C ASN A 94 19.91 11.81 -1.63
N ILE A 95 18.67 11.31 -1.50
CA ILE A 95 17.48 11.93 -2.08
C ILE A 95 17.17 13.25 -1.34
N SER A 96 17.17 13.19 0.00
CA SER A 96 16.87 14.35 0.84
C SER A 96 18.13 14.90 1.51
N ALA A 97 18.39 16.19 1.34
CA ALA A 97 19.46 16.89 2.06
C ALA A 97 18.95 17.58 3.34
N ASN A 98 17.63 17.74 3.50
CA ASN A 98 17.01 18.50 4.58
C ASN A 98 16.15 17.57 5.45
N VAL A 99 16.54 17.40 6.71
CA VAL A 99 15.83 16.58 7.70
C VAL A 99 15.24 17.47 8.77
N TYR A 100 13.93 17.39 8.96
CA TYR A 100 13.23 18.12 10.01
C TYR A 100 13.13 17.23 11.24
N ALA A 101 13.70 17.68 12.36
CA ALA A 101 13.58 17.02 13.65
C ALA A 101 12.69 17.84 14.59
N GLY A 102 11.73 17.20 15.23
CA GLY A 102 10.81 17.84 16.18
C GLY A 102 10.63 17.01 17.45
N ILE A 103 10.62 17.69 18.58
CA ILE A 103 10.25 17.14 19.89
C ILE A 103 8.83 17.56 20.21
N PHE A 104 7.99 16.59 20.55
CA PHE A 104 6.60 16.77 20.90
C PHE A 104 6.35 16.28 22.33
N ASP A 105 5.41 16.89 23.04
CA ASP A 105 4.90 16.34 24.30
C ASP A 105 3.97 15.15 24.07
N GLU A 106 3.53 14.53 25.15
CA GLU A 106 2.56 13.42 25.18
C GLU A 106 1.23 13.75 24.49
N ASN A 107 0.84 15.03 24.42
CA ASN A 107 -0.36 15.50 23.76
C ASN A 107 -0.15 15.80 22.27
N GLY A 108 1.08 15.58 21.76
CA GLY A 108 1.45 15.84 20.38
C GLY A 108 1.68 17.33 20.07
N LYS A 109 1.81 18.19 21.07
CA LYS A 109 2.18 19.60 20.88
C LYS A 109 3.67 19.72 20.64
N LEU A 110 4.04 20.48 19.62
CA LEU A 110 5.44 20.76 19.29
C LEU A 110 6.07 21.63 20.40
N ILE A 111 7.19 21.15 20.95
CA ILE A 111 7.99 21.87 21.94
C ILE A 111 9.18 22.57 21.27
N LYS A 112 9.96 21.81 20.49
CA LYS A 112 11.15 22.30 19.78
C LYS A 112 11.29 21.63 18.42
N HIS A 113 11.92 22.33 17.48
CA HIS A 113 12.29 21.75 16.20
C HIS A 113 13.65 22.25 15.72
N LYS A 114 14.27 21.50 14.81
CA LYS A 114 15.51 21.83 14.11
C LYS A 114 15.43 21.37 12.67
N LEU A 115 15.98 22.16 11.76
CA LEU A 115 16.31 21.73 10.41
C LEU A 115 17.77 21.27 10.41
N LEU A 116 18.02 20.08 9.88
CA LEU A 116 19.33 19.44 9.85
C LEU A 116 19.72 19.20 8.41
N PHE A 117 20.99 19.42 8.10
CA PHE A 117 21.56 19.04 6.83
C PHE A 117 22.00 17.58 6.89
N ALA A 118 21.52 16.77 5.95
CA ALA A 118 21.96 15.39 5.76
C ALA A 118 23.09 15.36 4.73
N GLU A 119 24.25 14.91 5.16
CA GLU A 119 25.41 14.68 4.31
C GLU A 119 25.60 13.17 4.14
N ASN A 120 25.62 12.70 2.88
CA ASN A 120 25.73 11.27 2.55
C ASN A 120 24.67 10.40 3.25
N GLY A 121 23.45 10.91 3.36
CA GLY A 121 22.33 10.24 4.02
C GLY A 121 22.43 10.19 5.55
N ILE A 122 23.29 11.01 6.17
CA ILE A 122 23.47 11.07 7.62
C ILE A 122 23.23 12.49 8.12
N ALA A 123 22.39 12.64 9.15
CA ALA A 123 22.16 13.91 9.83
C ALA A 123 22.28 13.73 11.35
N GLY A 124 23.03 14.60 12.02
CA GLY A 124 23.24 14.55 13.46
C GLY A 124 22.78 15.82 14.16
N GLY A 125 22.40 15.71 15.43
CA GLY A 125 22.02 16.88 16.22
C GLY A 125 21.74 16.57 17.67
N SER A 126 21.30 17.59 18.39
CA SER A 126 20.88 17.46 19.78
C SER A 126 19.78 18.43 20.19
N PHE A 127 19.04 18.10 21.23
CA PHE A 127 18.11 19.01 21.92
C PHE A 127 18.50 19.12 23.39
N ALA A 128 18.65 20.35 23.89
CA ALA A 128 18.82 20.59 25.32
C ALA A 128 17.48 20.46 26.04
N ILE A 129 17.46 19.68 27.12
CA ILE A 129 16.33 19.52 28.04
C ILE A 129 16.39 20.67 29.05
N ASP A 130 15.66 21.74 28.74
CA ASP A 130 15.53 22.91 29.59
C ASP A 130 14.12 23.00 30.20
N SER A 131 13.79 24.15 30.79
CA SER A 131 12.50 24.38 31.45
C SER A 131 11.27 24.28 30.53
N THR A 132 11.44 24.18 29.21
CA THR A 132 10.31 23.95 28.29
C THR A 132 9.80 22.51 28.31
N PHE A 133 10.58 21.57 28.84
CA PHE A 133 10.22 20.16 29.00
C PHE A 133 9.50 19.95 30.34
N ALA A 134 8.21 20.29 30.38
CA ALA A 134 7.41 20.22 31.60
C ALA A 134 6.85 18.82 31.95
N GLY A 135 6.90 17.88 30.99
CA GLY A 135 6.37 16.51 31.14
C GLY A 135 7.43 15.44 31.39
N HIS A 136 7.01 14.18 31.39
CA HIS A 136 7.89 13.02 31.63
C HIS A 136 8.15 12.20 30.36
N GLU A 137 7.29 12.29 29.36
CA GLU A 137 7.40 11.56 28.10
C GLU A 137 7.39 12.53 26.91
N PHE A 138 8.28 12.27 25.97
CA PHE A 138 8.47 13.11 24.79
C PHE A 138 8.68 12.25 23.55
N ILE A 139 8.18 12.74 22.42
CA ILE A 139 8.25 12.03 21.14
C ILE A 139 9.19 12.81 20.22
N LEU A 140 10.28 12.18 19.80
CA LEU A 140 11.13 12.66 18.72
C LEU A 140 10.58 12.17 17.38
N LYS A 141 10.17 13.09 16.52
CA LYS A 141 9.76 12.80 15.14
C LYS A 141 10.77 13.39 14.18
N MET A 142 11.12 12.63 13.15
CA MET A 142 11.95 13.11 12.05
C MET A 142 11.29 12.79 10.72
N PHE A 143 11.36 13.75 9.80
CA PHE A 143 10.77 13.62 8.48
C PHE A 143 11.54 14.46 7.45
N THR A 144 11.41 14.04 6.20
CA THR A 144 11.91 14.73 5.00
C THR A 144 10.70 15.18 4.16
N ARG A 145 10.89 16.13 3.23
CA ARG A 145 9.82 16.66 2.36
C ARG A 145 9.74 15.87 1.06
#